data_AF-A0A0F9DGE2-F1
#
_entry.id   AF-A0A0F9DGE2-F1
#
_cell.length_a   1.000
_cell.length_b   1.000
_cell.length_c   1.000
_cell.angle_alpha   90.00
_cell.angle_beta   90.00
_cell.angle_gamma   90.00
#
_symmetry.space_group_name_H-M   'P 1'
#
loop_
_entity.id
_entity.type
_entity.pdbx_description
1 polymer ?
#
loop_
_entity_poly.entity_id
_entity_poly.type
_entity_poly.pdbx_seq_one_letter_code
_entity_poly.pdbx_strand_id
1 'polypeptide(L)'
;MSANKFNYFEILTVPNTDFGIVADFGFVSAGFLLALTSSGASDIVYYSFDQLTIHGVLQGGTVFEALAFDSRHESKIWFALDTGESLLSVRVEAWA
;
A
#
# COMPACT_ATOMS: atom_id res chain seq x y z
N MET A 1 19.54 17.79 4.03
CA MET A 1 18.44 17.00 3.45
C MET A 1 17.18 17.84 3.62
N SER A 2 16.63 18.39 2.54
CA SER A 2 15.30 19.00 2.60
C SER A 2 14.30 17.89 2.85
N ALA A 3 13.38 18.07 3.80
CA ALA A 3 12.29 17.13 4.00
C ALA A 3 11.54 16.97 2.66
N ASN A 4 11.52 15.76 2.10
CA ASN A 4 10.60 15.43 1.02
C ASN A 4 9.20 15.75 1.55
N LYS A 5 8.55 16.76 0.98
CA LYS A 5 7.18 17.07 1.38
C LYS A 5 6.30 15.95 0.85
N PHE A 6 5.67 15.21 1.75
CA PHE A 6 4.63 14.26 1.38
C PHE A 6 3.55 15.01 0.61
N ASN A 7 3.28 14.57 -0.61
CA ASN A 7 2.30 15.19 -1.49
C ASN A 7 0.98 14.40 -1.51
N TYR A 8 0.98 13.19 -0.94
CA TYR A 8 -0.19 12.33 -0.82
C TYR A 8 -0.16 11.52 0.49
N PHE A 9 -1.32 11.41 1.13
CA PHE A 9 -1.57 10.57 2.30
C PHE A 9 -3.00 10.03 2.25
N GLU A 10 -3.15 8.71 2.36
CA GLU A 10 -4.47 8.07 2.47
C GLU A 10 -4.40 6.80 3.33
N ILE A 11 -5.50 6.47 4.00
CA ILE A 11 -5.70 5.17 4.64
C ILE A 11 -6.87 4.49 3.95
N LEU A 12 -6.61 3.35 3.34
CA LEU A 12 -7.58 2.58 2.56
C LEU A 12 -7.95 1.30 3.28
N THR A 13 -9.24 0.99 3.39
CA THR A 13 -9.70 -0.33 3.83
C THR A 13 -9.80 -1.25 2.62
N VAL A 14 -9.15 -2.42 2.69
CA VAL A 14 -9.13 -3.45 1.67
C VAL A 14 -10.16 -4.52 2.05
N PRO A 15 -11.29 -4.65 1.32
CA PRO A 15 -12.41 -5.45 1.79
C PRO A 15 -12.54 -6.83 1.14
N ASN A 16 -11.77 -7.13 0.09
CA ASN A 16 -11.93 -8.35 -0.69
C ASN A 16 -10.62 -8.76 -1.38
N THR A 17 -10.67 -9.88 -2.10
CA THR A 17 -9.54 -10.50 -2.80
C THR A 17 -9.31 -9.94 -4.22
N ASP A 18 -10.09 -8.95 -4.64
CA ASP A 18 -9.96 -8.34 -5.96
C ASP A 18 -9.19 -7.01 -5.84
N PHE A 19 -8.42 -6.64 -6.87
CA PHE A 19 -7.74 -5.33 -6.96
C PHE A 19 -8.73 -4.19 -7.26
N GLY A 20 -9.78 -4.08 -6.44
CA GLY A 20 -10.83 -3.06 -6.52
C GLY A 20 -10.51 -1.79 -5.72
N ILE A 21 -9.55 -1.85 -4.79
CA ILE A 21 -9.12 -0.71 -3.98
C ILE A 21 -7.84 -0.13 -4.55
N VAL A 22 -7.78 1.20 -4.67
CA VAL A 22 -6.69 1.91 -5.32
C VAL A 22 -6.33 3.17 -4.54
N ALA A 23 -5.04 3.37 -4.29
CA ALA A 23 -4.47 4.67 -3.98
C ALA A 23 -4.09 5.34 -5.30
N ASP A 24 -4.76 6.44 -5.66
CA ASP A 24 -4.45 7.23 -6.85
C ASP A 24 -3.84 8.56 -6.42
N PHE A 25 -2.54 8.72 -6.68
CA PHE A 25 -1.78 9.85 -6.15
C PHE A 25 -2.12 11.16 -6.87
N GLY A 26 -2.63 11.09 -8.11
CA GLY A 26 -2.79 12.26 -8.98
C GLY A 26 -1.48 12.85 -9.52
N PHE A 27 -0.34 12.20 -9.25
CA PHE A 27 0.99 12.53 -9.79
C PHE A 27 1.85 11.27 -9.89
N VAL A 28 2.96 11.32 -10.63
CA VAL A 28 3.98 10.25 -10.63
C VAL A 28 4.91 10.46 -9.44
N SER A 29 4.95 9.50 -8.51
CA SER A 29 5.78 9.58 -7.31
C SER A 29 7.28 9.55 -7.62
N ALA A 30 8.09 10.18 -6.78
CA ALA A 30 9.52 9.87 -6.65
C ALA A 30 9.73 8.67 -5.71
N GLY A 31 8.81 8.47 -4.77
CA GLY A 31 8.78 7.32 -3.89
C GLY A 31 7.52 7.28 -3.04
N PHE A 32 7.32 6.17 -2.34
CA PHE A 32 6.16 5.96 -1.48
C PHE A 32 6.43 4.99 -0.34
N LEU A 33 5.59 5.06 0.68
CA LEU A 33 5.55 4.17 1.83
C LEU A 33 4.19 3.51 1.92
N LEU A 34 4.19 2.19 2.15
CA LEU A 34 3.01 1.37 2.39
C LEU A 34 3.10 0.80 3.80
N ALA A 35 2.05 0.90 4.61
CA ALA A 35 2.05 0.36 5.97
C ALA A 35 0.68 -0.22 6.34
N LEU A 36 0.66 -1.35 7.05
CA LEU A 36 -0.58 -1.84 7.65
C LEU A 36 -0.85 -1.05 8.92
N THR A 37 -2.10 -0.61 9.11
CA THR A 37 -2.49 0.15 10.32
C THR A 37 -3.02 -0.74 11.43
N SER A 38 -3.33 -2.01 11.15
CA SER A 38 -3.78 -3.00 12.12
C SER A 38 -2.69 -4.03 12.38
N SER A 39 -2.16 -4.06 13.60
CA SER A 39 -1.19 -5.08 14.04
C SER A 39 -1.93 -6.33 14.54
N GLY A 40 -1.31 -7.50 14.36
CA GLY A 40 -1.78 -8.77 14.93
C GLY A 40 -2.72 -9.61 14.07
N ALA A 41 -3.11 -9.15 12.87
CA ALA A 41 -3.79 -10.00 11.89
C ALA A 41 -2.76 -10.89 11.17
N SER A 42 -3.09 -12.18 11.00
CA SER A 42 -2.35 -13.13 10.14
C SER A 42 -2.53 -12.84 8.65
N ASP A 43 -3.42 -11.92 8.32
CA ASP A 43 -3.89 -11.68 6.98
C ASP A 43 -2.86 -10.90 6.16
N ILE A 44 -2.85 -11.21 4.86
CA ILE A 44 -1.92 -10.67 3.88
C ILE A 44 -2.68 -9.72 2.97
N VAL A 45 -2.09 -8.55 2.70
CA VAL A 45 -2.53 -7.63 1.64
C VAL A 45 -1.56 -7.71 0.48
N TYR A 46 -2.04 -8.11 -0.68
CA TYR A 46 -1.33 -7.97 -1.95
C TYR A 46 -1.37 -6.52 -2.41
N TYR A 47 -0.25 -6.03 -2.96
CA TYR A 47 -0.22 -4.78 -3.72
C TYR A 47 0.19 -5.03 -5.17
N SER A 48 -0.35 -4.19 -6.06
CA SER A 48 -0.10 -4.20 -7.49
C SER A 48 0.12 -2.78 -8.00
N PHE A 49 0.98 -2.63 -9.00
CA PHE A 49 1.23 -1.36 -9.69
C PHE A 49 0.59 -1.32 -11.08
N ASP A 50 -0.01 -2.41 -11.55
CA ASP A 50 -0.63 -2.53 -12.87
C ASP A 50 -2.07 -3.08 -12.81
N GLN A 51 -2.60 -3.33 -11.61
CA GLN A 51 -3.91 -3.95 -11.34
C GLN A 51 -4.04 -5.42 -11.79
N LEU A 52 -3.00 -6.00 -12.39
CA LEU A 52 -3.05 -7.32 -13.02
C LEU A 52 -2.16 -8.33 -12.32
N THR A 53 -1.01 -7.87 -11.82
CA THR A 53 0.02 -8.72 -11.23
C THR A 53 0.28 -8.36 -9.78
N ILE A 54 0.46 -9.38 -8.95
CA ILE A 54 0.90 -9.22 -7.56
C ILE A 54 2.38 -8.86 -7.58
N HIS A 55 2.70 -7.66 -7.11
CA HIS A 55 4.07 -7.16 -7.04
C HIS A 55 4.71 -7.41 -5.67
N GLY A 56 3.89 -7.58 -4.64
CA GLY A 56 4.35 -8.00 -3.34
C GLY A 56 3.22 -8.04 -2.32
N VAL A 57 3.62 -8.20 -1.06
CA VAL A 57 2.73 -8.41 0.09
C VAL A 57 3.05 -7.46 1.22
N LEU A 58 2.02 -7.11 1.99
CA LEU A 58 2.10 -6.54 3.33
C LEU A 58 1.47 -7.56 4.29
N GLN A 59 2.17 -7.91 5.37
CA GLN A 59 1.69 -8.91 6.33
C GLN A 59 1.88 -8.42 7.76
N GLY A 60 0.86 -8.56 8.60
CA GLY A 60 0.92 -8.25 10.02
C GLY A 60 1.65 -9.33 10.82
N GLY A 61 2.30 -8.94 11.92
CA GLY A 61 2.77 -9.88 12.97
C GLY A 61 4.24 -10.30 12.92
N THR A 62 5.01 -9.96 11.88
CA THR A 62 6.46 -10.27 11.80
C THR A 62 7.27 -9.10 11.25
N VAL A 63 7.69 -8.16 12.12
CA VAL A 63 8.79 -7.20 11.91
C VAL A 63 8.71 -6.25 10.69
N PHE A 64 7.70 -6.32 9.81
CA PHE A 64 7.53 -5.35 8.73
C PHE A 64 6.11 -4.79 8.66
N GLU A 65 5.89 -3.73 9.44
CA GLU A 65 4.66 -2.92 9.46
C GLU A 65 4.69 -1.78 8.43
N ALA A 66 5.81 -1.61 7.70
CA ALA A 66 5.92 -0.65 6.60
C ALA A 66 6.95 -1.09 5.53
N LEU A 67 6.67 -0.82 4.25
CA LEU A 67 7.57 -0.93 3.12
C LEU A 67 7.79 0.47 2.51
N ALA A 68 9.05 0.86 2.31
CA ALA A 68 9.42 2.13 1.68
C ALA A 68 10.08 1.86 0.31
N PHE A 69 9.72 2.68 -0.68
CA PHE A 69 10.23 2.64 -2.04
C PHE A 69 10.75 4.02 -2.42
N ASP A 70 12.06 4.25 -2.32
CA ASP A 70 12.66 5.58 -2.47
C ASP A 70 13.01 5.99 -3.91
N SER A 71 12.86 5.09 -4.88
CA SER A 71 13.14 5.33 -6.31
C SER A 71 12.16 4.62 -7.23
N ARG A 72 10.91 4.48 -6.79
CA ARG A 72 9.86 3.85 -7.60
C ARG A 72 8.82 4.87 -8.01
N HIS A 73 8.58 4.92 -9.31
CA HIS A 73 7.75 5.92 -9.96
C HIS A 73 6.40 5.32 -10.33
N GLU A 74 5.43 5.47 -9.44
CA GLU A 74 4.06 5.01 -9.66
C GLU A 74 3.10 6.18 -9.50
N SER A 75 1.97 6.12 -10.20
CA SER A 75 0.86 7.06 -9.96
C SER A 75 -0.30 6.43 -9.20
N LYS A 76 -0.32 5.10 -9.16
CA LYS A 76 -1.39 4.31 -8.54
C LYS A 76 -0.85 3.04 -7.92
N ILE A 77 -1.50 2.58 -6.86
CA ILE A 77 -1.24 1.29 -6.24
C ILE A 77 -2.58 0.65 -5.91
N TRP A 78 -2.78 -0.59 -6.36
CA TRP A 78 -3.97 -1.37 -6.06
C TRP A 78 -3.71 -2.36 -4.95
N PHE A 79 -4.74 -2.62 -4.15
CA PHE A 79 -4.67 -3.53 -3.01
C PHE A 79 -5.76 -4.59 -3.08
N ALA A 80 -5.41 -5.80 -2.64
CA ALA A 80 -6.31 -6.94 -2.51
C ALA A 80 -5.93 -7.75 -1.27
N LEU A 81 -6.87 -8.41 -0.63
CA LEU A 81 -6.59 -9.37 0.43
C LEU A 81 -6.17 -10.72 -0.16
N ASP A 82 -5.39 -11.48 0.59
CA ASP A 82 -5.15 -12.89 0.28
C ASP A 82 -6.38 -13.76 0.49
N THR A 83 -7.13 -13.49 1.57
CA THR A 83 -8.40 -14.13 1.85
C THR A 83 -9.43 -13.08 2.29
N GLY A 84 -10.70 -13.28 1.91
CA GLY A 84 -11.77 -12.29 2.12
C GLY A 84 -12.34 -12.21 3.55
N GLU A 85 -11.69 -12.82 4.53
CA GLU A 85 -12.25 -13.00 5.88
C GLU A 85 -12.07 -11.76 6.78
N SER A 86 -11.11 -10.88 6.47
CA SER A 86 -10.74 -9.75 7.33
C SER A 86 -10.68 -8.43 6.58
N LEU A 87 -11.16 -7.35 7.19
CA LEU A 87 -10.93 -5.99 6.69
C LEU A 87 -9.59 -5.48 7.20
N LEU A 88 -8.62 -5.28 6.30
CA LEU A 88 -7.34 -4.66 6.64
C LEU A 88 -7.27 -3.23 6.13
N SER A 89 -6.57 -2.37 6.87
CA SER A 89 -6.35 -0.98 6.44
C SER A 89 -4.88 -0.73 6.13
N VAL A 90 -4.64 -0.11 4.98
CA VAL A 90 -3.31 0.24 4.45
C VAL A 90 -3.17 1.76 4.46
N ARG A 91 -2.15 2.26 5.18
CA ARG A 91 -1.66 3.63 5.07
C ARG A 91 -0.73 3.72 3.87
N VAL A 92 -0.94 4.73 3.04
CA VAL A 92 -0.14 5.04 1.86
C VAL A 92 0.34 6.48 1.95
N GLU A 93 1.65 6.69 1.77
CA GLU A 93 2.26 8.00 1.69
C GLU A 93 3.11 8.09 0.43
N ALA A 94 2.97 9.15 -0.36
CA ALA A 94 3.79 9.34 -1.56
C ALA A 94 4.32 10.77 -1.65
N TRP A 95 5.49 10.92 -2.27
CA TRP A 95 6.15 12.20 -2.50
C TRP A 95 6.64 12.30 -3.94
N ALA A 96 6.91 13.53 -4.38
CA ALA A 96 7.43 13.88 -5.70
C ALA A 96 8.82 14.50 -5.57
#